data_AF-A0A0D3ET33-F1
#
_entry.id   AF-A0A0D3ET33-F1
#
_cell.length_a   1.000
_cell.length_b   1.000
_cell.length_c   1.000
_cell.angle_alpha   90.00
_cell.angle_beta   90.00
_cell.angle_gamma   90.00
#
_symmetry.space_group_name_H-M   'P 1'
#
loop_
_entity.id
_entity.type
_entity.pdbx_description
1 polymer ?
#
loop_
_entity_poly.entity_id
_entity_poly.type
_entity_poly.pdbx_seq_one_letter_code
_entity_poly.pdbx_strand_id
1 'polypeptide(L)'
;MDMQPGHYQQRRMVASSKAIKVGPWGGTAGSPWDDGAHRGVRSIALTYGRFLESMRVEYDRNGRPVHGEKHGGGGDGRTSRTAEVKLDYPYEFLTGVGGRCGPVAHGGSTVVRSLTFRTSTGAVHGPFGDASGDGVPFEYPMEGGVVVGFSGRSGWWHLDAVGLHVAALRPETLCDVVQERGAMAYRSFVYGNGGSSSGAHQLQQKRKPFEWCYK
;
A
#
# COMPACT_ATOMS: atom_id res chain seq x y z
N MET A 1 -3.72 35.66 32.42
CA MET A 1 -2.51 34.95 31.95
C MET A 1 -3.02 33.78 31.12
N ASP A 2 -3.20 33.99 29.82
CA ASP A 2 -3.63 32.93 28.91
C ASP A 2 -2.46 32.00 28.63
N MET A 3 -2.61 30.73 28.99
CA MET A 3 -1.70 29.67 28.55
C MET A 3 -1.98 29.37 27.08
N GLN A 4 -1.00 29.65 26.22
CA GLN A 4 -1.05 29.19 24.84
C GLN A 4 -1.00 27.66 24.78
N PRO A 5 -1.77 27.00 23.89
CA PRO A 5 -1.70 25.56 23.73
C PRO A 5 -0.36 25.18 23.12
N GLY A 6 0.41 24.37 23.86
CA GLY A 6 1.70 23.86 23.42
C GLY A 6 1.59 23.13 22.08
N HIS A 7 2.50 23.46 21.16
CA HIS A 7 2.77 22.66 19.98
C HIS A 7 3.31 21.29 20.42
N TYR A 8 2.42 20.34 20.71
CA TYR A 8 2.80 18.95 20.83
C TYR A 8 3.30 18.50 19.46
N GLN A 9 4.62 18.41 19.28
CA GLN A 9 5.17 17.70 18.14
C GLN A 9 4.64 16.27 18.20
N GLN A 10 3.65 15.96 17.37
CA GLN A 10 3.12 14.63 17.24
C GLN A 10 4.27 13.72 16.85
N ARG A 11 4.64 12.80 17.75
CA ARG A 11 5.76 11.90 17.56
C ARG A 11 5.49 11.07 16.31
N ARG A 12 6.33 11.20 15.28
CA ARG A 12 6.17 10.45 14.02
C ARG A 12 6.13 8.96 14.36
N MET A 13 5.13 8.27 13.85
CA MET A 13 4.96 6.83 14.02
C MET A 13 5.48 6.13 12.77
N VAL A 14 6.17 5.01 12.96
CA VAL A 14 6.69 4.18 11.86
C VAL A 14 6.30 2.73 12.09
N ALA A 15 6.13 1.99 10.99
CA ALA A 15 5.92 0.55 11.05
C ALA A 15 7.17 -0.15 11.61
N SER A 16 6.94 -1.17 12.43
CA SER A 16 7.98 -2.12 12.83
C SER A 16 8.50 -2.90 11.60
N SER A 17 9.76 -3.33 11.66
CA SER A 17 10.33 -4.22 10.63
C SER A 17 9.76 -5.64 10.68
N LYS A 18 9.11 -6.00 11.79
CA LYS A 18 8.41 -7.28 11.92
C LYS A 18 6.95 -7.11 11.54
N ALA A 19 6.52 -7.86 10.53
CA ALA A 19 5.14 -7.95 10.11
C ALA A 19 4.60 -9.37 10.33
N ILE A 20 3.31 -9.47 10.63
CA ILE A 20 2.55 -10.71 10.67
C ILE A 20 1.64 -10.80 9.43
N LYS A 21 1.33 -12.01 9.00
CA LYS A 21 0.38 -12.27 7.92
C LYS A 21 -1.00 -12.59 8.50
N VAL A 22 -2.04 -11.97 7.96
CA VAL A 22 -3.43 -12.13 8.42
C VAL A 22 -4.32 -12.50 7.24
N GLY A 23 -5.28 -13.40 7.47
CA GLY A 23 -6.13 -13.98 6.43
C GLY A 23 -5.48 -15.21 5.77
N PRO A 24 -5.72 -15.48 4.47
CA PRO A 24 -6.54 -14.68 3.55
C PRO A 24 -8.05 -14.92 3.75
N TRP A 25 -8.85 -13.90 3.48
CA TRP A 25 -10.31 -14.00 3.38
C TRP A 25 -10.73 -14.14 1.92
N GLY A 26 -11.56 -15.13 1.61
CA GLY A 26 -12.04 -15.38 0.26
C GLY A 26 -12.04 -16.86 -0.11
N GLY A 27 -12.02 -17.14 -1.41
CA GLY A 27 -11.97 -18.49 -1.96
C GLY A 27 -10.57 -19.09 -2.05
N THR A 28 -10.51 -20.38 -2.38
CA THR A 28 -9.25 -21.12 -2.58
C THR A 28 -8.82 -21.20 -4.05
N ALA A 29 -9.64 -20.68 -4.97
CA ALA A 29 -9.36 -20.64 -6.40
C ALA A 29 -8.30 -19.57 -6.76
N GLY A 30 -7.99 -19.44 -8.05
CA GLY A 30 -6.97 -18.52 -8.55
C GLY A 30 -5.53 -18.92 -8.19
N SER A 31 -4.58 -18.09 -8.60
CA SER A 31 -3.15 -18.25 -8.29
C SER A 31 -2.79 -17.42 -7.06
N PRO A 32 -1.99 -17.95 -6.11
CA PRO A 32 -1.52 -17.18 -4.97
C PRO A 32 -0.54 -16.09 -5.40
N TRP A 33 -0.59 -14.96 -4.72
CA TRP A 33 0.36 -13.85 -4.88
C TRP A 33 0.66 -13.22 -3.51
N ASP A 34 1.83 -12.60 -3.40
CA ASP A 34 2.29 -11.96 -2.17
C ASP A 34 3.26 -10.82 -2.52
N ASP A 35 2.86 -9.57 -2.23
CA ASP A 35 3.72 -8.41 -2.47
C ASP A 35 4.80 -8.25 -1.38
N GLY A 36 4.72 -9.02 -0.29
CA GLY A 36 5.56 -8.92 0.89
C GLY A 36 5.24 -7.70 1.76
N ALA A 37 6.03 -7.54 2.83
CA ALA A 37 5.93 -6.39 3.73
C ALA A 37 6.84 -5.24 3.28
N HIS A 38 6.30 -4.02 3.29
CA HIS A 38 7.01 -2.77 2.96
C HIS A 38 7.05 -1.83 4.17
N ARG A 39 7.52 -0.58 4.00
CA ARG A 39 7.47 0.41 5.11
C ARG A 39 6.07 0.99 5.33
N GLY A 40 5.23 0.96 4.31
CA GLY A 40 3.87 1.44 4.36
C GLY A 40 3.22 1.43 2.98
N VAL A 41 1.93 1.79 2.96
CA VAL A 41 1.11 1.90 1.76
C VAL A 41 0.90 3.38 1.45
N ARG A 42 1.08 3.78 0.18
CA ARG A 42 0.88 5.15 -0.31
C ARG A 42 -0.43 5.29 -1.05
N SER A 43 -0.75 4.35 -1.93
CA SER A 43 -2.04 4.32 -2.61
C SER A 43 -2.48 2.91 -2.98
N ILE A 44 -3.78 2.75 -3.17
CA ILE A 44 -4.40 1.50 -3.63
C ILE A 44 -5.28 1.83 -4.83
N ALA A 45 -4.95 1.26 -5.98
CA ALA A 45 -5.78 1.31 -7.18
C ALA A 45 -6.61 0.03 -7.28
N LEU A 46 -7.91 0.19 -7.47
CA LEU A 46 -8.89 -0.90 -7.55
C LEU A 46 -9.67 -0.81 -8.84
N THR A 47 -10.02 -1.97 -9.38
CA THR A 47 -11.05 -2.11 -10.42
C THR A 47 -12.11 -3.05 -9.90
N TYR A 48 -13.37 -2.64 -9.97
CA TYR A 48 -14.48 -3.37 -9.39
C TYR A 48 -15.77 -3.20 -10.20
N GLY A 49 -16.59 -4.24 -10.21
CA GLY A 49 -17.92 -4.24 -10.81
C GLY A 49 -18.92 -4.79 -9.81
N ARG A 50 -19.34 -6.04 -10.04
CA ARG A 50 -20.13 -6.85 -9.09
C ARG A 50 -19.27 -7.56 -8.03
N PHE A 51 -17.96 -7.54 -8.22
CA PHE A 51 -16.93 -8.06 -7.33
C PHE A 51 -15.62 -7.30 -7.60
N LEU A 52 -14.57 -7.58 -6.83
CA LEU A 52 -13.24 -7.02 -7.05
C LEU A 52 -12.58 -7.71 -8.25
N GLU A 53 -12.30 -6.92 -9.27
CA GLU A 53 -11.72 -7.41 -10.53
C GLU A 53 -10.19 -7.28 -10.52
N SER A 54 -9.67 -6.18 -9.99
CA SER A 54 -8.21 -6.02 -9.83
C SER A 54 -7.82 -5.11 -8.69
N MET A 55 -6.59 -5.31 -8.20
CA MET A 55 -5.93 -4.48 -7.21
C MET A 55 -4.47 -4.29 -7.58
N ARG A 56 -3.98 -3.06 -7.42
CA ARG A 56 -2.55 -2.73 -7.45
C ARG A 56 -2.27 -1.75 -6.32
N VAL A 57 -1.18 -1.96 -5.62
CA VAL A 57 -0.81 -1.13 -4.47
C VAL A 57 0.50 -0.42 -4.77
N GLU A 58 0.59 0.85 -4.38
CA GLU A 58 1.85 1.57 -4.31
C GLU A 58 2.33 1.57 -2.85
N TYR A 59 3.55 1.09 -2.66
CA TYR A 59 4.19 0.98 -1.35
C TYR A 59 5.30 2.01 -1.18
N ASP A 60 5.68 2.28 0.06
CA ASP A 60 6.89 3.02 0.38
C ASP A 60 8.09 2.08 0.58
N ARG A 61 9.17 2.35 -0.17
CA ARG A 61 10.48 1.73 0.02
C ARG A 61 11.53 2.80 0.31
N ASN A 62 11.76 3.06 1.59
CA ASN A 62 12.75 4.04 2.08
C ASN A 62 12.53 5.45 1.48
N GLY A 63 11.27 5.92 1.52
CA GLY A 63 10.88 7.25 1.04
C GLY A 63 10.62 7.34 -0.47
N ARG A 64 10.73 6.22 -1.22
CA ARG A 64 10.39 6.17 -2.65
C ARG A 64 9.14 5.34 -2.89
N PRO A 65 8.22 5.82 -3.75
CA PRO A 65 7.08 5.02 -4.18
C PRO A 65 7.56 3.84 -5.04
N VAL A 66 6.99 2.65 -4.79
CA VAL A 66 7.22 1.44 -5.59
C VAL A 66 5.88 0.78 -5.84
N HIS A 67 5.55 0.54 -7.10
CA HIS A 67 4.35 -0.21 -7.46
C HIS A 67 4.55 -1.70 -7.22
N GLY A 68 3.59 -2.32 -6.53
CA GLY A 68 3.38 -3.77 -6.56
C GLY A 68 2.85 -4.24 -7.90
N GLU A 69 2.78 -5.55 -8.08
CA GLU A 69 2.17 -6.14 -9.26
C GLU A 69 0.65 -5.84 -9.31
N LYS A 70 0.07 -5.89 -10.51
CA LYS A 70 -1.39 -5.82 -10.64
C LYS A 70 -1.93 -7.24 -10.53
N HIS A 71 -2.81 -7.45 -9.57
CA HIS A 71 -3.46 -8.74 -9.33
C HIS A 71 -4.85 -8.73 -9.97
N GLY A 72 -5.13 -9.71 -10.83
CA GLY A 72 -6.36 -9.79 -11.63
C GLY A 72 -6.45 -8.77 -12.78
N GLY A 73 -7.67 -8.42 -13.17
CA GLY A 73 -7.93 -7.33 -14.13
C GLY A 73 -7.70 -7.67 -15.60
N GLY A 74 -7.88 -8.93 -15.98
CA GLY A 74 -7.92 -9.34 -17.38
C GLY A 74 -9.14 -8.79 -18.16
N GLY A 75 -10.15 -8.27 -17.46
CA GLY A 75 -11.46 -7.73 -17.91
C GLY A 75 -11.46 -6.97 -19.23
N ASP A 76 -12.54 -7.11 -20.02
CA ASP A 76 -12.83 -6.18 -21.13
C ASP A 76 -13.22 -4.77 -20.64
N GLY A 77 -13.39 -4.60 -19.32
CA GLY A 77 -13.59 -3.32 -18.65
C GLY A 77 -14.97 -2.71 -18.84
N ARG A 78 -15.89 -3.38 -19.54
CA ARG A 78 -17.11 -2.75 -20.07
C ARG A 78 -18.11 -2.34 -19.00
N THR A 79 -18.09 -3.01 -17.85
CA THR A 79 -18.93 -2.73 -16.67
C THR A 79 -18.11 -2.39 -15.42
N SER A 80 -16.81 -2.14 -15.61
CA SER A 80 -15.85 -1.99 -14.52
C SER A 80 -15.75 -0.52 -14.10
N ARG A 81 -15.72 -0.29 -12.80
CA ARG A 81 -15.40 1.01 -12.19
C ARG A 81 -14.00 0.97 -11.64
N THR A 82 -13.30 2.10 -11.66
CA THR A 82 -11.99 2.25 -11.03
C THR A 82 -12.09 3.17 -9.82
N ALA A 83 -11.28 2.90 -8.81
CA ALA A 83 -11.09 3.79 -7.67
C ALA A 83 -9.62 3.82 -7.29
N GLU A 84 -9.19 4.95 -6.77
CA GLU A 84 -7.86 5.12 -6.20
C GLU A 84 -8.01 5.67 -4.78
N VAL A 85 -7.51 4.92 -3.80
CA VAL A 85 -7.39 5.35 -2.42
C VAL A 85 -6.00 5.91 -2.25
N LYS A 86 -5.87 7.23 -2.17
CA LYS A 86 -4.59 7.92 -1.89
C LYS A 86 -4.53 8.22 -0.40
N LEU A 87 -3.43 7.81 0.22
CA LEU A 87 -3.14 8.09 1.62
C LEU A 87 -2.10 9.20 1.70
N ASP A 88 -2.28 10.13 2.63
CA ASP A 88 -1.25 11.13 2.95
C ASP A 88 -0.08 10.52 3.74
N TYR A 89 0.62 9.56 3.14
CA TYR A 89 1.74 8.87 3.78
C TYR A 89 2.92 9.85 4.02
N PRO A 90 3.51 9.91 5.22
CA PRO A 90 3.39 8.95 6.33
C PRO A 90 2.39 9.32 7.43
N TYR A 91 1.59 10.36 7.26
CA TYR A 91 0.68 10.87 8.30
C TYR A 91 -0.67 10.13 8.32
N GLU A 92 -1.13 9.67 7.16
CA GLU A 92 -2.29 8.81 7.01
C GLU A 92 -1.88 7.41 6.58
N PHE A 93 -2.43 6.40 7.27
CA PHE A 93 -2.13 4.99 7.04
C PHE A 93 -3.34 4.12 7.35
N LEU A 94 -3.32 2.88 6.83
CA LEU A 94 -4.44 1.95 7.00
C LEU A 94 -4.42 1.29 8.37
N THR A 95 -5.52 1.45 9.10
CA THR A 95 -5.78 0.90 10.44
C THR A 95 -6.89 -0.15 10.43
N GLY A 96 -7.52 -0.40 9.28
CA GLY A 96 -8.51 -1.45 9.17
C GLY A 96 -8.80 -1.81 7.72
N VAL A 97 -9.14 -3.07 7.51
CA VAL A 97 -9.68 -3.56 6.25
C VAL A 97 -10.92 -4.38 6.56
N GLY A 98 -11.98 -4.13 5.82
CA GLY A 98 -13.18 -4.95 5.85
C GLY A 98 -13.65 -5.24 4.45
N GLY A 99 -14.70 -6.04 4.35
CA GLY A 99 -15.24 -6.41 3.06
C GLY A 99 -16.24 -7.54 3.18
N ARG A 100 -16.55 -8.12 2.02
CA ARG A 100 -17.42 -9.29 1.91
C ARG A 100 -16.85 -10.27 0.90
N CYS A 101 -16.85 -11.54 1.27
CA CYS A 101 -16.48 -12.64 0.39
C CYS A 101 -17.72 -13.47 0.09
N GLY A 102 -17.92 -13.87 -1.16
CA GLY A 102 -19.11 -14.62 -1.55
C GLY A 102 -18.99 -15.18 -2.96
N PRO A 103 -19.86 -16.13 -3.33
CA PRO A 103 -19.83 -16.73 -4.64
C PRO A 103 -20.24 -15.72 -5.72
N VAL A 104 -19.61 -15.78 -6.90
CA VAL A 104 -19.93 -14.90 -8.05
C VAL A 104 -21.38 -15.08 -8.53
N ALA A 105 -21.86 -16.32 -8.48
CA ALA A 105 -23.22 -16.73 -8.79
C ALA A 105 -23.56 -17.96 -7.93
N HIS A 106 -24.83 -18.35 -7.84
CA HIS A 106 -25.24 -19.56 -7.08
C HIS A 106 -24.41 -20.78 -7.50
N GLY A 107 -23.72 -21.41 -6.54
CA GLY A 107 -22.84 -22.57 -6.77
C GLY A 107 -21.46 -22.26 -7.38
N GLY A 108 -21.12 -20.99 -7.60
CA GLY A 108 -19.84 -20.56 -8.13
C GLY A 108 -18.73 -20.41 -7.08
N SER A 109 -17.50 -20.17 -7.55
CA SER A 109 -16.34 -19.92 -6.70
C SER A 109 -16.52 -18.65 -5.85
N THR A 110 -16.09 -18.73 -4.59
CA THR A 110 -16.05 -17.60 -3.68
C THR A 110 -14.96 -16.60 -4.09
N VAL A 111 -15.34 -15.33 -4.21
CA VAL A 111 -14.45 -14.22 -4.55
C VAL A 111 -14.56 -13.10 -3.52
N VAL A 112 -13.64 -12.16 -3.55
CA VAL A 112 -13.77 -10.90 -2.82
C VAL A 112 -14.81 -10.03 -3.53
N ARG A 113 -15.99 -9.89 -2.93
CA ARG A 113 -17.10 -9.10 -3.51
C ARG A 113 -16.97 -7.63 -3.22
N SER A 114 -16.53 -7.28 -2.02
CA SER A 114 -16.27 -5.91 -1.66
C SER A 114 -15.08 -5.72 -0.73
N LEU A 115 -14.48 -4.53 -0.79
CA LEU A 115 -13.44 -4.07 0.12
C LEU A 115 -13.74 -2.67 0.64
N THR A 116 -13.43 -2.46 1.90
CA THR A 116 -13.51 -1.18 2.59
C THR A 116 -12.22 -0.99 3.38
N PHE A 117 -11.62 0.19 3.26
CA PHE A 117 -10.39 0.55 3.94
C PHE A 117 -10.66 1.62 4.98
N ARG A 118 -10.09 1.48 6.17
CA ARG A 118 -10.13 2.49 7.24
C ARG A 118 -8.75 3.05 7.46
N THR A 119 -8.67 4.35 7.65
CA THR A 119 -7.41 5.07 7.86
C THR A 119 -7.28 5.58 9.29
N SER A 120 -6.07 5.98 9.68
CA SER A 120 -5.76 6.59 10.97
C SER A 120 -6.48 7.91 11.23
N THR A 121 -6.94 8.61 10.18
CA THR A 121 -7.73 9.84 10.30
C THR A 121 -9.20 9.57 10.63
N GLY A 122 -9.61 8.29 10.62
CA GLY A 122 -11.01 7.88 10.75
C GLY A 122 -11.76 7.85 9.41
N ALA A 123 -11.09 8.17 8.30
CA ALA A 123 -11.71 8.07 6.98
C ALA A 123 -12.00 6.61 6.60
N VAL A 124 -13.13 6.40 5.91
CA VAL A 124 -13.57 5.10 5.41
C VAL A 124 -13.70 5.19 3.89
N HIS A 125 -12.90 4.40 3.17
CA HIS A 125 -12.93 4.33 1.71
C HIS A 125 -13.62 3.04 1.26
N GLY A 126 -14.71 3.18 0.51
CA GLY A 126 -15.51 2.07 0.01
C GLY A 126 -16.97 2.15 0.47
N PRO A 127 -17.72 1.04 0.38
CA PRO A 127 -17.29 -0.24 -0.14
C PRO A 127 -17.05 -0.20 -1.65
N PHE A 128 -15.92 -0.74 -2.09
CA PHE A 128 -15.63 -0.97 -3.50
C PHE A 128 -16.15 -2.34 -3.89
N GLY A 129 -16.97 -2.45 -4.93
CA GLY A 129 -17.63 -3.69 -5.35
C GLY A 129 -19.08 -3.77 -4.91
N ASP A 130 -19.57 -4.98 -4.65
CA ASP A 130 -20.95 -5.24 -4.21
C ASP A 130 -20.99 -5.69 -2.75
N ALA A 131 -21.33 -4.76 -1.87
CA ALA A 131 -21.50 -5.04 -0.44
C ALA A 131 -22.91 -5.54 -0.07
N SER A 132 -23.88 -5.44 -0.98
CA SER A 132 -25.29 -5.77 -0.74
C SER A 132 -25.65 -7.20 -1.13
N GLY A 133 -24.80 -7.87 -1.92
CA GLY A 133 -25.02 -9.24 -2.37
C GLY A 133 -24.73 -10.32 -1.30
N ASP A 134 -25.11 -11.55 -1.61
CA ASP A 134 -24.84 -12.73 -0.78
C ASP A 134 -23.34 -12.94 -0.51
N GLY A 135 -22.99 -13.26 0.74
CA GLY A 135 -21.63 -13.49 1.18
C GLY A 135 -21.42 -13.36 2.69
N VAL A 136 -20.22 -13.70 3.14
CA VAL A 136 -19.76 -13.57 4.53
C VAL A 136 -18.99 -12.26 4.65
N PRO A 137 -19.44 -11.32 5.51
CA PRO A 137 -18.66 -10.12 5.80
C PRO A 137 -17.41 -10.49 6.61
N PHE A 138 -16.33 -9.76 6.39
CA PHE A 138 -15.14 -9.84 7.22
C PHE A 138 -14.69 -8.42 7.59
N GLU A 139 -14.09 -8.31 8.76
CA GLU A 139 -13.53 -7.06 9.24
C GLU A 139 -12.29 -7.36 10.08
N TYR A 140 -11.24 -6.57 9.87
CA TYR A 140 -10.00 -6.64 10.60
C TYR A 140 -9.60 -5.22 11.04
N PRO A 141 -10.15 -4.71 12.15
CA PRO A 141 -9.69 -3.48 12.76
C PRO A 141 -8.35 -3.72 13.48
N MET A 142 -7.47 -2.73 13.46
CA MET A 142 -6.16 -2.79 14.08
C MET A 142 -6.00 -1.63 15.07
N GLU A 143 -5.82 -1.97 16.35
CA GLU A 143 -5.40 -1.00 17.36
C GLU A 143 -3.88 -1.03 17.49
N GLY A 144 -3.22 0.09 17.19
CA GLY A 144 -1.76 0.19 17.22
C GLY A 144 -1.03 -0.59 16.11
N GLY A 145 -1.77 -1.11 15.12
CA GLY A 145 -1.23 -1.78 13.94
C GLY A 145 -1.41 -0.96 12.66
N VAL A 146 -0.62 -1.28 11.64
CA VAL A 146 -0.70 -0.68 10.31
C VAL A 146 -0.52 -1.73 9.23
N VAL A 147 -1.28 -1.60 8.14
CA VAL A 147 -1.07 -2.44 6.95
C VAL A 147 0.17 -1.98 6.21
N VAL A 148 1.09 -2.91 5.98
CA VAL A 148 2.38 -2.67 5.31
C VAL A 148 2.55 -3.47 4.03
N GLY A 149 1.59 -4.32 3.68
CA GLY A 149 1.66 -5.18 2.52
C GLY A 149 0.36 -5.94 2.30
N PHE A 150 0.17 -6.43 1.09
CA PHE A 150 -0.97 -7.26 0.72
C PHE A 150 -0.49 -8.59 0.14
N SER A 151 -1.34 -9.60 0.32
CA SER A 151 -1.19 -10.92 -0.29
C SER A 151 -2.57 -11.42 -0.68
N GLY A 152 -2.67 -12.51 -1.42
CA GLY A 152 -3.98 -13.03 -1.76
C GLY A 152 -3.94 -14.10 -2.83
N ARG A 153 -5.08 -14.24 -3.50
CA ARG A 153 -5.26 -15.11 -4.64
C ARG A 153 -6.07 -14.38 -5.70
N SER A 154 -5.67 -14.51 -6.96
CA SER A 154 -6.40 -13.95 -8.09
C SER A 154 -6.41 -14.90 -9.26
N GLY A 155 -7.56 -15.06 -9.87
CA GLY A 155 -7.70 -15.55 -11.22
C GLY A 155 -7.31 -14.48 -12.24
N TRP A 156 -7.55 -14.80 -13.51
CA TRP A 156 -7.25 -13.88 -14.61
C TRP A 156 -8.12 -12.62 -14.58
N TRP A 157 -9.39 -12.72 -14.14
CA TRP A 157 -10.37 -11.63 -14.26
C TRP A 157 -10.77 -11.00 -12.91
N HIS A 158 -10.43 -11.61 -11.76
CA HIS A 158 -10.93 -11.21 -10.45
C HIS A 158 -10.02 -11.62 -9.28
N LEU A 159 -10.31 -11.06 -8.10
CA LEU A 159 -9.68 -11.40 -6.83
C LEU A 159 -10.49 -12.47 -6.09
N ASP A 160 -9.88 -13.64 -5.90
CA ASP A 160 -10.47 -14.76 -5.16
C ASP A 160 -10.36 -14.57 -3.65
N ALA A 161 -9.19 -14.10 -3.18
CA ALA A 161 -8.94 -13.88 -1.77
C ALA A 161 -7.95 -12.75 -1.51
N VAL A 162 -8.05 -12.13 -0.33
CA VAL A 162 -7.16 -11.06 0.12
C VAL A 162 -6.62 -11.37 1.52
N GLY A 163 -5.36 -11.07 1.74
CA GLY A 163 -4.66 -11.16 3.02
C GLY A 163 -3.78 -9.94 3.22
N LEU A 164 -3.35 -9.72 4.46
CA LEU A 164 -2.65 -8.51 4.88
C LEU A 164 -1.30 -8.86 5.51
N HIS A 165 -0.31 -8.02 5.28
CA HIS A 165 0.86 -7.90 6.14
C HIS A 165 0.65 -6.74 7.09
N VAL A 166 0.69 -7.01 8.39
CA VAL A 166 0.41 -6.03 9.45
C VAL A 166 1.63 -5.90 10.34
N ALA A 167 2.06 -4.67 10.57
CA ALA A 167 3.15 -4.35 11.50
C ALA A 167 2.63 -3.51 12.66
N ALA A 168 3.30 -3.62 13.81
CA ALA A 168 3.03 -2.73 14.94
C ALA A 168 3.53 -1.31 14.62
N LEU A 169 2.74 -0.31 15.00
CA LEU A 169 3.17 1.09 15.01
C LEU A 169 4.06 1.32 16.23
N ARG A 170 5.23 1.91 16.00
CA ARG A 170 6.13 2.34 17.07
C ARG A 170 6.54 3.79 16.85
N PRO A 171 6.93 4.49 17.92
CA PRO A 171 7.56 5.79 17.77
C PRO A 171 8.82 5.69 16.90
N GLU A 172 9.00 6.67 16.02
CA GLU A 172 10.22 6.84 15.26
C GLU A 172 11.41 7.00 16.20
N THR A 173 12.49 6.29 15.88
CA THR A 173 13.76 6.38 16.61
C THR A 173 14.76 7.23 15.86
N LEU A 174 15.80 7.70 16.54
CA LEU A 174 16.92 8.40 15.90
C LEU A 174 17.57 7.54 14.81
N CYS A 175 17.64 6.21 14.99
CA CYS A 175 18.16 5.30 13.97
C CYS A 175 17.32 5.35 12.69
N ASP A 176 16.00 5.43 12.79
CA ASP A 176 15.10 5.55 11.63
C ASP A 176 15.36 6.87 10.88
N VAL A 177 15.49 7.98 11.63
CA VAL A 177 15.78 9.30 11.06
C VAL A 177 17.14 9.34 10.37
N VAL A 178 18.18 8.81 11.02
CA VAL A 178 19.54 8.77 10.46
C VAL A 178 19.59 7.87 9.22
N GLN A 179 18.92 6.72 9.24
CA GLN A 179 18.84 5.84 8.07
C GLN A 179 18.11 6.51 6.92
N GLU A 180 16.96 7.13 7.17
CA GLU A 180 16.17 7.78 6.13
C GLU A 180 16.92 8.99 5.53
N ARG A 181 17.35 9.92 6.37
CA ARG A 181 18.07 11.13 5.94
C ARG A 181 19.44 10.82 5.36
N GLY A 182 20.18 9.89 5.98
CA GLY A 182 21.48 9.43 5.49
C GLY A 182 21.36 8.75 4.12
N ALA A 183 20.37 7.87 3.93
CA ALA A 183 20.12 7.25 2.63
C ALA A 183 19.64 8.27 1.58
N MET A 184 18.87 9.29 1.97
CA MET A 184 18.50 10.38 1.05
C MET A 184 19.72 11.21 0.64
N ALA A 185 20.55 11.65 1.60
CA ALA A 185 21.76 12.43 1.33
C ALA A 185 22.75 11.65 0.47
N TYR A 186 23.00 10.39 0.79
CA TYR A 186 23.87 9.51 -0.01
C TYR A 186 23.33 9.36 -1.44
N ARG A 187 22.03 9.11 -1.60
CA ARG A 187 21.43 8.97 -2.95
C ARG A 187 21.46 10.27 -3.74
N SER A 188 21.23 11.42 -3.10
CA SER A 188 21.36 12.74 -3.73
C SER A 188 22.78 12.96 -4.24
N PHE A 189 23.78 12.60 -3.43
CA PHE A 189 25.19 12.69 -3.79
C PHE A 189 25.58 11.74 -4.94
N VAL A 190 25.13 10.47 -4.91
CA VAL A 190 25.54 9.45 -5.88
C VAL A 190 24.78 9.52 -7.20
N TYR A 191 23.48 9.77 -7.16
CA TYR A 191 22.60 9.66 -8.34
C TYR A 191 22.09 11.01 -8.86
N GLY A 192 22.31 12.11 -8.14
CA GLY A 192 21.78 13.42 -8.48
C GLY A 192 20.26 13.54 -8.26
N ASN A 193 19.78 14.77 -8.11
CA ASN A 193 18.36 15.07 -7.88
C ASN A 193 17.60 15.04 -9.22
N GLY A 194 17.18 13.86 -9.67
CA GLY A 194 16.40 13.69 -10.91
C GLY A 194 14.95 14.15 -10.73
N GLY A 195 14.72 15.46 -10.76
CA GLY A 195 13.40 16.06 -10.89
C GLY A 195 13.04 16.22 -12.37
N SER A 196 11.83 15.79 -12.75
CA SER A 196 11.27 15.97 -14.08
C SER A 196 11.19 17.46 -14.47
N SER A 197 11.99 17.88 -15.44
CA SER A 197 11.73 19.07 -16.24
C SER A 197 12.04 18.75 -17.69
N SER A 198 10.99 18.79 -18.51
CA SER A 198 11.03 18.84 -19.97
C SER A 198 12.00 19.90 -20.47
N GLY A 199 12.91 19.52 -21.38
CA GLY A 199 13.77 20.46 -22.10
C GLY A 199 14.96 19.75 -22.74
N ALA A 200 14.99 19.74 -24.06
CA ALA A 200 16.05 19.15 -24.87
C ALA A 200 17.39 19.91 -24.77
N HIS A 201 18.44 19.24 -25.28
CA HIS A 201 19.82 19.68 -25.54
C HIS A 201 20.90 19.53 -24.43
N GLN A 202 21.65 18.42 -24.58
CA GLN A 202 23.10 18.41 -24.84
C GLN A 202 24.04 18.95 -23.74
N LEU A 203 24.65 18.04 -22.97
CA LEU A 203 26.10 17.74 -23.00
C LEU A 203 26.41 16.68 -21.94
N GLN A 204 26.63 15.45 -22.39
CA GLN A 204 27.09 14.36 -21.54
C GLN A 204 28.62 14.48 -21.37
N GLN A 205 29.07 15.30 -20.41
CA GLN A 205 30.45 15.22 -19.94
C GLN A 205 30.57 14.17 -18.84
N LYS A 206 31.15 13.02 -19.22
CA LYS A 206 31.70 12.00 -18.33
C LYS A 206 32.53 12.66 -17.21
N ARG A 207 32.18 12.43 -15.94
CA ARG A 207 33.12 12.60 -14.82
C ARG A 207 33.30 11.23 -14.15
N LYS A 208 34.54 10.75 -14.20
CA LYS A 208 35.00 9.49 -13.58
C LYS A 208 34.92 9.61 -12.04
N PRO A 209 34.68 8.52 -11.30
CA PRO A 209 34.83 8.55 -9.84
C PRO A 209 36.31 8.68 -9.47
N PHE A 210 36.55 9.42 -8.38
CA PHE A 210 37.87 9.72 -7.81
C PHE A 210 38.60 8.45 -7.33
N GLU A 211 39.87 8.30 -7.70
CA GLU A 211 40.81 7.33 -7.14
C GLU A 211 41.37 7.85 -5.81
N TRP A 212 41.44 6.97 -4.80
CA TRP A 212 42.18 7.23 -3.56
C TRP A 212 43.66 6.92 -3.78
N CYS A 213 44.53 7.91 -3.62
CA CYS A 213 45.94 7.67 -3.33
C CYS A 213 46.12 7.63 -1.80
N TYR A 214 46.44 6.46 -1.26
CA TYR A 214 47.05 6.37 0.06
C TYR A 214 48.55 6.70 -0.07
N LYS A 215 49.04 7.61 0.78
CA LYS A 215 50.46 7.74 1.10
C LYS A 215 50.76 6.91 2.34
#